data_AF-A0A328ES83-F1
#
_entry.id   AF-A0A328ES83-F1
#
_cell.length_a   1.000
_cell.length_b   1.000
_cell.length_c   1.000
_cell.angle_alpha   90.00
_cell.angle_beta   90.00
_cell.angle_gamma   90.00
#
_symmetry.space_group_name_H-M   'P 1'
#
loop_
_entity.id
_entity.type
_entity.pdbx_description
1 polymer ?
#
loop_
_entity_poly.entity_id
_entity_poly.type
_entity_poly.pdbx_seq_one_letter_code
_entity_poly.pdbx_strand_id
1 'polypeptide(L)' 'MVCPKGVFEIYQLSALEKNQLPFISRLKVSAHGSKQARLIHPERCEGCGNCVSACHEKAIKLKKSSRLILYE' A
#
# COMPACT_ATOMS: atom_id res chain seq x y z
N MET A 1 11.35 5.10 -4.36
CA MET A 1 9.87 4.95 -4.23
C MET A 1 9.23 5.68 -5.39
N VAL A 2 8.21 5.10 -6.06
CA VAL A 2 7.66 5.65 -7.33
C VAL A 2 6.64 6.78 -7.16
N CYS A 3 6.14 7.00 -5.94
CA CYS A 3 5.18 8.06 -5.68
C CYS A 3 5.90 9.41 -5.57
N PRO A 4 5.60 10.41 -6.43
CA PRO A 4 6.26 11.71 -6.38
C PRO A 4 5.88 12.54 -5.16
N LYS A 5 4.77 12.21 -4.48
CA LYS A 5 4.24 12.93 -3.32
C LYS A 5 4.58 12.25 -1.99
N GLY A 6 5.36 11.16 -2.02
CA GLY A 6 5.81 10.47 -0.81
C GLY A 6 4.67 9.96 0.06
N VAL A 7 3.56 9.49 -0.54
CA VAL A 7 2.38 9.07 0.25
C VAL A 7 2.57 7.74 0.98
N PHE A 8 3.61 6.99 0.61
CA PHE A 8 3.93 5.70 1.21
C PHE A 8 5.25 5.76 1.98
N GLU A 9 5.41 4.83 2.91
CA GLU A 9 6.68 4.48 3.53
C GLU A 9 6.90 2.96 3.45
N ILE A 10 8.16 2.52 3.44
CA ILE A 10 8.48 1.09 3.45
C ILE A 10 8.65 0.64 4.91
N TYR A 11 7.78 -0.28 5.33
CA TYR A 11 7.76 -0.85 6.67
C TYR A 11 8.23 -2.30 6.66
N GLN A 12 8.99 -2.70 7.69
CA GLN A 12 9.45 -4.07 7.90
C GLN A 12 8.46 -4.80 8.80
N LEU A 13 7.87 -5.91 8.32
CA LEU A 13 6.93 -6.69 9.13
C LEU A 13 7.65 -7.45 10.23
N SER A 14 7.13 -7.32 11.45
CA SER A 14 7.55 -8.11 12.60
C SER A 14 7.19 -9.59 12.42
N ALA A 15 7.80 -10.46 13.25
CA ALA A 15 7.47 -11.88 13.24
C ALA A 15 6.00 -12.14 13.58
N LEU A 16 5.43 -11.36 14.50
CA LEU A 16 4.02 -11.47 14.89
C LEU A 16 3.08 -11.09 13.75
N GLU A 17 3.33 -9.96 13.08
CA GLU A 17 2.56 -9.54 11.90
C GLU A 17 2.60 -10.60 10.80
N LYS A 18 3.77 -11.20 10.54
CA LYS A 18 3.90 -12.27 9.55
C LYS A 18 3.09 -13.51 9.90
N ASN A 19 3.04 -13.89 11.17
CA ASN A 19 2.30 -15.09 11.61
C ASN A 19 0.78 -14.92 11.54
N GLN A 20 0.29 -13.69 11.48
CA GLN A 20 -1.13 -13.38 11.28
C GLN A 20 -1.54 -13.44 9.80
N LEU A 21 -0.59 -13.56 8.87
CA LEU A 21 -0.89 -13.62 7.43
C LEU A 21 -1.34 -15.03 7.01
N PRO A 22 -2.27 -15.14 6.04
CA PRO A 22 -2.57 -16.41 5.37
C PRO A 22 -1.29 -17.04 4.79
N PHE A 23 -1.25 -18.37 4.73
CA PHE A 23 -0.06 -19.15 4.35
C PHE A 23 0.65 -18.62 3.10
N ILE A 24 -0.11 -18.37 2.02
CA ILE A 24 0.42 -17.85 0.75
C ILE A 24 1.00 -16.45 0.90
N SER A 25 0.28 -15.55 1.58
CA SER A 25 0.74 -14.18 1.83
C SER A 25 2.01 -14.15 2.68
N ARG A 26 2.08 -15.02 3.70
CA ARG A 26 3.26 -15.17 4.56
C ARG A 26 4.48 -15.65 3.78
N LEU A 27 4.29 -16.62 2.88
CA LEU A 27 5.35 -17.12 2.00
C LEU A 27 5.88 -16.01 1.07
N LYS A 28 4.98 -15.31 0.38
CA LYS A 28 5.35 -14.19 -0.50
C LYS A 28 6.12 -13.09 0.23
N VAL A 29 5.58 -12.61 1.36
CA VAL A 29 6.23 -11.57 2.17
C VAL A 29 7.62 -12.01 2.62
N SER A 30 7.79 -13.28 3.00
CA SER A 30 9.10 -13.82 3.40
C SER A 30 10.10 -13.85 2.24
N ALA A 31 9.66 -14.25 1.03
CA ALA A 31 10.50 -14.24 -0.18
C ALA A 31 10.90 -12.82 -0.65
N HIS A 32 10.13 -11.80 -0.28
CA HIS A 32 10.36 -10.40 -0.68
C HIS A 32 10.89 -9.51 0.46
N GLY A 33 11.69 -10.09 1.37
CA GLY A 33 12.41 -9.33 2.40
C GLY A 33 11.54 -8.79 3.53
N SER A 34 10.30 -9.26 3.65
CA SER A 34 9.33 -8.85 4.68
C SER A 34 9.07 -7.35 4.75
N LYS A 35 9.13 -6.66 3.60
CA LYS A 35 8.86 -5.22 3.49
C LYS A 35 7.52 -4.98 2.80
N GLN A 36 6.78 -3.98 3.27
CA GLN A 36 5.54 -3.53 2.64
C GLN A 36 5.48 -2.01 2.57
N ALA A 37 4.87 -1.49 1.50
CA ALA A 37 4.53 -0.09 1.40
C ALA A 37 3.27 0.20 2.23
N ARG A 38 3.39 1.07 3.25
CA ARG A 38 2.28 1.54 4.09
C ARG A 38 1.89 2.95 3.68
N LEU A 39 0.60 3.21 3.53
CA LEU A 39 0.07 4.54 3.20
C LEU A 39 0.07 5.42 4.45
N ILE A 40 0.81 6.53 4.42
CA ILE A 40 1.02 7.42 5.59
C ILE A 40 0.54 8.85 5.35
N HIS A 41 0.48 9.31 4.10
CA HIS A 41 -0.04 10.63 3.72
C HIS A 41 -1.09 10.54 2.59
N PRO A 42 -2.24 9.89 2.83
CA PRO A 42 -3.29 9.74 1.83
C PRO A 42 -3.81 11.08 1.29
N GLU A 43 -3.77 12.14 2.09
CA GLU A 43 -4.20 13.49 1.74
C GLU A 43 -3.33 14.15 0.66
N ARG A 44 -2.07 13.70 0.50
CA ARG A 44 -1.15 14.17 -0.54
C ARG A 44 -1.30 13.39 -1.85
N CYS A 45 -2.18 12.40 -1.90
CA CYS A 45 -2.37 11.57 -3.08
C CYS A 45 -3.12 12.35 -4.16
N GLU A 46 -2.46 12.58 -5.29
CA GLU A 46 -3.04 13.25 -6.47
C GLU A 46 -3.65 12.27 -7.48
N GLY A 47 -3.69 10.98 -7.17
CA GLY A 47 -4.29 9.97 -8.04
C GLY A 47 -3.53 9.67 -9.34
N CYS A 48 -2.25 10.00 -9.43
CA CYS A 48 -1.44 9.85 -10.67
C CYS A 48 -1.27 8.40 -11.18
N GLY A 49 -1.45 7.38 -10.33
CA GLY A 49 -1.43 5.97 -10.75
C GLY A 49 -0.05 5.32 -10.89
N ASN A 50 1.06 6.05 -10.71
CA ASN A 50 2.42 5.48 -10.81
C ASN A 50 2.64 4.24 -9.93
N CYS A 51 2.12 4.26 -8.70
CA CYS A 51 2.21 3.13 -7.78
C CYS A 51 1.41 1.90 -8.23
N VAL A 52 0.29 2.10 -8.93
CA VAL A 52 -0.51 1.01 -9.50
C VAL A 52 0.25 0.37 -10.66
N SER A 53 0.77 1.18 -11.59
CA SER A 53 1.53 0.68 -12.74
C SER A 53 2.80 -0.06 -12.32
N ALA A 54 3.51 0.43 -11.30
CA ALA A 54 4.76 -0.17 -10.83
C ALA A 54 4.59 -1.44 -9.98
N CYS A 55 3.37 -1.77 -9.52
CA CYS A 55 3.17 -2.89 -8.61
C CYS A 55 2.96 -4.21 -9.38
N HIS A 56 4.02 -5.00 -9.53
CA HIS A 56 3.99 -6.32 -10.20
C HIS A 56 2.97 -7.28 -9.58
N GLU A 57 2.80 -7.23 -8.25
CA GLU A 57 1.83 -8.05 -7.51
C GLU A 57 0.37 -7.57 -7.64
N LYS A 58 0.13 -6.44 -8.33
CA LYS A 58 -1.21 -5.83 -8.49
C LYS A 58 -1.91 -5.57 -7.14
N ALA A 59 -1.12 -5.31 -6.10
CA ALA A 59 -1.60 -5.14 -4.72
C ALA A 59 -2.23 -3.76 -4.46
N ILE A 60 -1.93 -2.77 -5.31
CA ILE A 60 -2.40 -1.38 -5.15
C ILE A 60 -3.49 -1.10 -6.18
N LYS A 61 -4.59 -0.48 -5.72
CA LYS A 61 -5.70 -0.02 -6.57
C LYS A 61 -6.05 1.43 -6.23
N LEU A 62 -6.33 2.23 -7.24
CA LEU A 62 -6.96 3.55 -7.05
C LEU A 62 -8.47 3.38 -6.96
N LYS A 63 -9.09 4.12 -6.03
CA LYS A 63 -10.54 4.26 -5.93
C LYS A 63 -10.89 5.74 -6.00
N LYS A 64 -12.04 6.07 -6.58
CA LYS A 64 -12.57 7.44 -6.52
C LYS A 64 -12.81 7.79 -5.05
N SER A 65 -12.36 8.97 -4.65
CA SER A 65 -12.71 9.50 -3.33
C SER A 65 -14.18 9.91 -3.36
N SER A 66 -15.05 9.11 -2.75
CA SER A 66 -16.43 9.48 -2.50
C SER A 66 -16.46 10.41 -1.29
N ARG A 67 -16.00 11.66 -1.47
CA ARG A 67 -16.29 12.72 -0.50
C ARG A 67 -17.75 13.12 -0.74
N LEU A 68 -18.68 12.37 -0.15
CA LEU A 68 -20.03 12.87 0.07
C LEU A 68 -19.86 14.09 0.96
N ILE A 69 -19.93 15.27 0.38
CA ILE A 69 -20.16 16.49 1.14
C ILE A 69 -21.58 16.30 1.67
N LEU A 70 -21.70 15.94 2.94
CA LEU A 70 -22.94 16.09 3.68
C LEU A 70 -23.16 17.61 3.76
N TYR A 71 -23.88 18.15 2.79
CA TYR A 71 -24.63 19.38 2.98
C TYR A 71 -25.96 18.98 3.62
N GLU A 72 -25.99 19.00 4.95
CA GLU A 72 -27.12 19.58 5.68
C GLU A 72 -26.63 20.90 6.27
#